data_AF-G9K3C7-F1
#
_entry.id   AF-G9K3C7-F1
#
_cell.length_a   1.000
_cell.length_b   1.000
_cell.length_c   1.000
_cell.angle_alpha   90.00
_cell.angle_beta   90.00
_cell.angle_gamma   90.00
#
_symmetry.space_group_name_H-M   'P 1'
#
loop_
_entity.id
_entity.type
_entity.pdbx_description
1 polymer ?
#
loop_
_entity_poly.entity_id
_entity_poly.type
_entity_poly.pdbx_seq_one_letter_code
_entity_poly.pdbx_strand_id
1 'polypeptide(L)'
;FFGKIPRAKAEEMLSKQRHDGAFLIRESESAPGDFSLSVKFGNDVQHFKVLRDGAGKYFLWVVKFNSLNELVDYHRSTSVSRNQQIFLRDIEQVPQQPTYVQAL
;
A
#
# COMPACT_ATOMS: atom_id res chain seq x y z
N PHE A 1 -3.69 -1.74 7.58
CA PHE A 1 -3.77 -3.00 6.80
C PHE A 1 -5.19 -3.15 6.27
N PHE A 2 -5.38 -3.49 4.99
CA PHE A 2 -6.69 -3.55 4.33
C PHE A 2 -7.18 -4.99 4.06
N GLY A 3 -6.46 -6.01 4.52
CA GLY A 3 -6.89 -7.41 4.32
C GLY A 3 -6.86 -7.82 2.84
N LYS A 4 -7.80 -8.72 2.49
CA LYS A 4 -7.97 -9.32 1.15
C LYS A 4 -8.73 -8.39 0.20
N ILE A 5 -8.22 -7.18 -0.04
CA ILE A 5 -8.74 -6.35 -1.12
C ILE A 5 -8.02 -6.67 -2.45
N PRO A 6 -8.74 -6.75 -3.57
CA PRO A 6 -8.13 -6.96 -4.89
C PRO A 6 -7.21 -5.81 -5.31
N ARG A 7 -6.25 -6.09 -6.19
CA ARG A 7 -5.38 -5.06 -6.80
C ARG A 7 -6.20 -3.92 -7.39
N ALA A 8 -7.21 -4.25 -8.19
CA ALA A 8 -8.06 -3.26 -8.86
C ALA A 8 -8.79 -2.33 -7.87
N LYS A 9 -9.23 -2.88 -6.72
CA LYS A 9 -9.88 -2.05 -5.69
C LYS A 9 -8.88 -1.10 -5.03
N ALA A 10 -7.64 -1.56 -4.81
CA ALA A 10 -6.57 -0.71 -4.31
C ALA A 10 -6.24 0.42 -5.30
N GLU A 11 -6.19 0.12 -6.60
CA GLU A 11 -5.99 1.11 -7.66
C GLU A 11 -7.10 2.17 -7.66
N GLU A 12 -8.37 1.76 -7.58
CA GLU A 12 -9.53 2.65 -7.50
C GLU A 12 -9.52 3.56 -6.25
N MET A 13 -9.10 3.04 -5.10
CA MET A 13 -9.04 3.80 -3.86
C MET A 13 -7.89 4.82 -3.88
N LEU A 14 -6.73 4.41 -4.39
CA LEU A 14 -5.53 5.23 -4.43
C LEU A 14 -5.60 6.29 -5.53
N SER A 15 -6.28 6.03 -6.65
CA SER A 15 -6.46 7.03 -7.71
C SER A 15 -7.24 8.27 -7.25
N LYS A 16 -8.10 8.11 -6.23
CA LYS A 16 -8.87 9.19 -5.59
C LYS A 16 -8.04 10.06 -4.63
N GLN A 17 -6.82 9.65 -4.30
CA GLN A 17 -5.94 10.37 -3.38
C GLN A 17 -5.26 11.53 -4.13
N ARG A 18 -5.08 12.66 -3.44
CA ARG A 18 -4.59 13.91 -4.06
C ARG A 18 -3.07 13.98 -4.16
N HIS A 19 -2.35 13.25 -3.31
CA HIS A 19 -0.90 13.33 -3.20
C HIS A 19 -0.23 12.00 -3.53
N ASP A 20 0.98 12.08 -4.08
CA ASP A 20 1.85 10.92 -4.23
C ASP A 20 2.22 10.33 -2.86
N GLY A 21 2.57 9.05 -2.87
CA GLY A 21 2.95 8.33 -1.66
C GLY A 21 1.77 7.82 -0.84
N ALA A 22 0.53 8.21 -1.16
CA ALA A 22 -0.66 7.60 -0.58
C ALA A 22 -0.60 6.09 -0.77
N PHE A 23 -0.75 5.31 0.30
CA PHE A 23 -0.51 3.87 0.23
C PHE A 23 -1.52 3.03 1.00
N LEU A 24 -1.52 1.74 0.67
CA LEU A 24 -2.15 0.72 1.49
C LEU A 24 -1.36 -0.59 1.42
N ILE A 25 -1.48 -1.39 2.49
CA ILE A 25 -1.00 -2.77 2.52
C ILE A 25 -2.20 -3.70 2.44
N ARG A 26 -2.13 -4.66 1.52
CA ARG A 26 -3.13 -5.69 1.26
C ARG A 26 -2.47 -7.07 1.18
N GLU A 27 -3.27 -8.13 1.28
CA GLU A 27 -2.80 -9.48 0.95
C GLU A 27 -2.49 -9.59 -0.56
N SER A 28 -1.47 -10.39 -0.90
CA SER A 28 -1.11 -10.65 -2.30
C SER A 28 -2.07 -11.65 -2.93
N GLU A 29 -2.66 -11.29 -4.07
CA GLU A 29 -3.52 -12.20 -4.84
C GLU A 29 -2.73 -13.33 -5.50
N SER A 30 -1.51 -13.05 -5.95
CA SER A 30 -0.64 -14.03 -6.63
C SER A 30 0.13 -14.94 -5.66
N ALA A 31 0.22 -14.56 -4.39
CA ALA A 31 0.99 -15.28 -3.38
C ALA A 31 0.24 -15.25 -2.03
N PRO A 32 -0.71 -16.18 -1.81
CA PRO A 32 -1.46 -16.24 -0.56
C PRO A 32 -0.55 -16.31 0.68
N GLY A 33 -0.80 -15.46 1.66
CA GLY A 33 0.03 -15.33 2.87
C GLY A 33 1.13 -14.26 2.77
N ASP A 34 1.46 -13.78 1.57
CA ASP A 34 2.34 -12.63 1.37
C ASP A 34 1.56 -11.31 1.32
N PHE A 35 2.27 -10.20 1.46
CA PHE A 35 1.70 -8.85 1.39
C PHE A 35 2.12 -8.11 0.11
N SER A 36 1.29 -7.17 -0.30
CA SER A 36 1.60 -6.18 -1.33
C SER A 36 1.39 -4.77 -0.78
N LEU A 37 2.36 -3.90 -1.01
CA LEU A 37 2.29 -2.47 -0.75
C LEU A 37 1.90 -1.76 -2.06
N SER A 38 0.70 -1.20 -2.11
CA SER A 38 0.22 -0.40 -3.24
C SER A 38 0.41 1.08 -2.91
N VAL A 39 1.00 1.87 -3.83
CA VAL A 39 1.37 3.27 -3.60
C VAL A 39 0.99 4.12 -4.81
N LYS A 40 0.27 5.23 -4.60
CA LYS A 40 0.00 6.22 -5.65
C LYS A 40 1.28 6.94 -6.05
N PHE A 41 1.51 7.08 -7.35
CA PHE A 41 2.54 7.95 -7.89
C PHE A 41 2.13 8.50 -9.27
N GLY A 42 1.98 9.82 -9.37
CA GLY A 42 1.43 10.47 -10.55
C GLY A 42 0.00 10.00 -10.84
N ASN A 43 -0.22 9.54 -12.07
CA ASN A 43 -1.52 9.04 -12.53
C ASN A 43 -1.71 7.52 -12.33
N ASP A 44 -0.70 6.84 -11.79
CA ASP A 44 -0.69 5.38 -11.66
C ASP A 44 -0.53 4.94 -10.19
N VAL A 45 -0.66 3.63 -9.98
CA VAL A 45 -0.39 2.95 -8.71
C VAL A 45 0.72 1.93 -8.91
N GLN A 46 1.78 2.06 -8.12
CA GLN A 46 2.87 1.11 -8.06
C GLN A 46 2.59 0.05 -7.01
N HIS A 47 2.97 -1.19 -7.31
CA HIS A 47 2.75 -2.32 -6.40
C HIS A 47 4.06 -3.02 -6.11
N PHE A 48 4.46 -3.00 -4.85
CA PHE A 48 5.67 -3.63 -4.36
C PHE A 48 5.30 -4.92 -3.63
N LYS A 49 5.93 -6.03 -4.02
CA LYS A 49 5.83 -7.26 -3.24
C LYS A 49 6.61 -7.05 -1.93
N VAL A 50 5.95 -7.26 -0.79
CA VAL A 50 6.67 -7.31 0.48
C VAL A 50 7.28 -8.70 0.62
N LEU A 51 8.60 -8.76 0.61
CA LEU A 51 9.36 -9.99 0.75
C LEU A 51 9.57 -10.32 2.23
N ARG A 52 9.82 -11.60 2.50
CA ARG A 52 10.14 -12.12 3.82
C ARG A 52 11.35 -13.02 3.75
N ASP A 53 12.31 -12.85 4.65
CA ASP A 53 13.49 -13.71 4.72
C ASP A 53 13.25 -14.96 5.60
N GLY A 54 14.24 -15.85 5.68
CA GLY A 54 14.16 -17.07 6.49
C GLY A 54 14.04 -16.82 7.99
N ALA A 55 14.39 -15.63 8.48
CA ALA A 55 14.20 -15.21 9.87
C ALA A 55 12.84 -14.52 10.09
N GLY A 56 12.01 -14.42 9.05
CA GLY A 56 10.68 -13.82 9.10
C GLY A 56 10.66 -12.30 9.00
N LYS A 57 11.78 -11.64 8.69
CA LYS A 57 11.87 -10.18 8.55
C LYS A 57 11.32 -9.70 7.21
N TYR A 58 10.65 -8.55 7.21
CA TYR A 58 10.00 -7.95 6.05
C TYR A 58 10.91 -6.96 5.33
N PHE A 59 10.85 -6.90 3.99
CA PHE A 59 11.60 -5.94 3.20
C PHE A 59 11.02 -5.75 1.79
N LEU A 60 11.31 -4.59 1.17
CA LEU A 60 11.06 -4.35 -0.26
C LEU A 60 12.32 -4.54 -1.11
N TRP A 61 13.48 -4.16 -0.56
CA TRP A 61 14.76 -4.18 -1.26
C TRP A 61 15.86 -4.83 -0.41
N VAL A 62 16.61 -4.03 0.37
CA VAL A 62 17.80 -4.49 1.10
C VAL A 62 17.61 -4.39 2.62
N VAL A 63 16.98 -3.31 3.07
CA VAL A 63 16.73 -3.03 4.50
C VAL A 63 15.59 -3.91 5.01
N LYS A 64 15.80 -4.55 6.16
CA LYS A 64 14.90 -5.55 6.74
C LYS A 64 14.33 -5.10 8.08
N PHE A 65 13.06 -5.43 8.32
CA PHE A 65 12.27 -4.97 9.45
C PHE A 65 11.61 -6.13 10.18
N ASN A 66 11.36 -5.99 11.49
CA ASN A 66 10.67 -7.01 12.27
C ASN A 66 9.15 -6.98 12.06
N SER A 67 8.62 -5.84 11.58
CA SER A 67 7.19 -5.67 11.33
C SER A 67 6.93 -4.85 10.07
N LEU A 68 5.71 -4.98 9.53
CA LEU A 68 5.23 -4.12 8.44
C LEU A 68 5.16 -2.64 8.87
N ASN A 69 4.89 -2.36 10.16
CA ASN A 69 4.82 -1.00 10.67
C ASN A 69 6.20 -0.33 10.62
N GLU A 70 7.25 -1.02 11.07
CA GLU A 70 8.64 -0.54 10.96
C GLU A 70 9.04 -0.27 9.50
N LEU A 71 8.66 -1.17 8.58
CA LEU A 71 8.88 -1.00 7.15
C LEU A 71 8.20 0.28 6.63
N VAL A 72 6.93 0.49 7.01
CA VAL A 72 6.16 1.67 6.61
C VAL A 72 6.81 2.95 7.16
N ASP A 73 7.12 2.97 8.45
CA ASP A 73 7.67 4.14 9.12
C ASP A 73 9.02 4.55 8.54
N TYR A 74 9.90 3.58 8.25
CA TYR A 74 11.15 3.83 7.55
C TYR A 74 10.93 4.49 6.18
N HIS A 75 9.91 4.04 5.46
CA HIS A 75 9.60 4.53 4.12
C HIS A 75 8.79 5.83 4.09
N ARG A 76 8.45 6.42 5.24
CA ARG A 76 7.95 7.80 5.33
C ARG A 76 9.05 8.84 5.05
N SER A 77 10.31 8.49 5.27
CA SER A 77 11.46 9.35 5.00
C SER A 77 12.48 8.76 4.02
N THR A 78 12.30 7.51 3.59
CA THR A 78 13.16 6.85 2.61
C THR A 78 12.35 6.34 1.42
N SER A 79 12.80 6.60 0.20
CA SER A 79 12.03 6.23 -0.99
C SER A 79 11.71 4.73 -1.06
N VAL A 80 10.46 4.39 -1.39
CA VAL A 80 10.05 3.00 -1.71
C VAL A 80 10.49 2.55 -3.09
N SER A 81 10.76 3.48 -4.01
CA SER A 81 11.21 3.18 -5.37
C SER A 81 12.70 3.45 -5.53
N ARG A 82 13.37 2.64 -6.34
CA ARG A 82 14.79 2.82 -6.70
C ARG A 82 14.99 3.81 -7.85
N ASN A 83 13.95 4.06 -8.64
CA ASN A 83 14.03 4.88 -9.85
C ASN A 83 13.35 6.24 -9.70
N GLN A 84 12.48 6.38 -8.70
CA GLN A 84 11.69 7.58 -8.42
C GLN A 84 11.69 7.85 -6.92
N GLN A 85 11.57 9.12 -6.52
CA GLN A 85 11.47 9.49 -5.11
C GLN A 85 10.01 9.41 -4.66
N ILE A 86 9.69 8.43 -3.81
CA ILE A 86 8.32 8.17 -3.33
C ILE A 86 8.36 7.88 -1.83
N PHE A 87 7.82 8.79 -1.02
CA PHE A 87 7.72 8.62 0.43
C PHE A 87 6.30 8.25 0.82
N LEU A 88 6.14 7.32 1.76
CA LEU A 88 4.83 6.86 2.20
C LEU A 88 4.08 7.94 2.98
N ARG A 89 2.80 8.09 2.64
CA ARG A 89 1.85 8.99 3.29
C ARG A 89 0.53 8.26 3.49
N ASP A 90 -0.10 8.46 4.64
CA ASP A 90 -1.40 7.83 4.90
C ASP A 90 -2.44 8.34 3.90
N ILE A 91 -3.43 7.50 3.59
CA ILE A 91 -4.55 7.93 2.76
C ILE A 91 -5.38 8.98 3.51
N GLU A 92 -5.82 10.02 2.81
CA GLU A 92 -6.88 10.89 3.30
C GLU A 92 -8.18 10.08 3.24
N GLN A 93 -8.85 9.90 4.37
CA GLN A 93 -10.17 9.28 4.39
C GLN A 93 -11.13 10.20 3.63
N VAL A 94 -11.53 9.79 2.42
CA VAL A 94 -12.67 10.40 1.76
C VAL A 94 -13.89 10.07 2.63
N PRO A 95 -14.64 11.07 3.14
CA PRO A 95 -15.88 10.79 3.84
C PRO A 95 -16.74 9.91 2.95
N GLN A 96 -17.07 8.70 3.40
CA GLN A 96 -18.01 7.86 2.67
C GLN A 96 -19.33 8.62 2.61
N GLN A 97 -19.75 9.08 1.43
CA GLN A 97 -21.11 9.56 1.26
C GLN A 97 -22.03 8.38 1.62
N PRO A 98 -22.99 8.56 2.54
CA PRO A 98 -23.89 7.47 2.91
C PRO A 98 -24.64 7.01 1.67
N THR A 99 -24.50 5.74 1.33
CA THR A 99 -25.31 5.08 0.30
C THR A 99 -26.75 5.05 0.81
N TYR A 100 -27.58 5.99 0.37
CA TYR A 100 -29.02 5.88 0.56
C TYR A 100 -29.51 4.72 -0.31
N VAL A 101 -29.64 3.54 0.29
CA VAL A 101 -30.48 2.49 -0.28
C VAL A 101 -31.92 2.97 -0.22
N GLN A 102 -32.47 3.37 -1.37
CA GLN A 102 -33.91 3.54 -1.53
C GLN A 102 -34.54 2.15 -1.38
N ALA A 103 -35.28 1.95 -0.30
CA ALA A 103 -36.22 0.84 -0.20
C ALA A 103 -37.31 1.07 -1.26
N LEU A 104 -37.51 0.08 -2.13
CA LEU A 104 -38.66 -0.02 -3.03
C LEU A 104 -39.88 -0.53 -2.26
#